data_AF-A0A1T4NCZ5-F1
#
_entry.id   AF-A0A1T4NCZ5-F1
#
_cell.length_a   1.000
_cell.length_b   1.000
_cell.length_c   1.000
_cell.angle_alpha   90.00
_cell.angle_beta   90.00
_cell.angle_gamma   90.00
#
_symmetry.space_group_name_H-M   'P 1'
#
loop_
_entity.id
_entity.type
_entity.pdbx_description
1 polymer ?
#
loop_
_entity_poly.entity_id
_entity_poly.type
_entity_poly.pdbx_seq_one_letter_code
_entity_poly.pdbx_strand_id
1 'polypeptide(L)' 'FTHPYASWERGTSENQHKFIRRFIPKGNSMSDLTQRDCLRIQQWMNDYPRKILGYQTPHEVFTKAFKKARQEEGLVSA' A
#
# COMPACT_ATOMS: atom_id res chain seq x y z
N PHE A 1 16.84 3.37 0.83
CA PHE A 1 17.20 2.06 1.40
C PHE A 1 17.27 2.23 2.92
N THR A 2 16.99 1.20 3.72
CA THR A 2 17.09 1.32 5.19
C THR A 2 18.47 0.92 5.66
N HIS A 3 18.97 1.55 6.71
CA HIS A 3 20.25 1.20 7.30
C HIS A 3 20.20 -0.24 7.87
N PRO A 4 21.32 -1.00 7.81
CA PRO A 4 21.40 -2.28 8.50
C PRO A 4 21.05 -2.14 9.98
N TYR A 5 20.30 -3.10 10.51
CA TYR A 5 19.85 -3.13 11.91
C TYR A 5 18.95 -1.96 12.37
N ALA A 6 18.47 -1.12 11.45
CA ALA A 6 17.56 -0.02 11.73
C ALA A 6 16.08 -0.39 11.49
N SER A 7 15.52 -1.25 12.35
CA SER A 7 14.11 -1.70 12.23
C SER A 7 13.10 -0.54 12.30
N TRP A 8 13.44 0.53 13.04
CA TRP A 8 12.58 1.71 13.18
C TRP A 8 12.31 2.45 11.86
N GLU A 9 13.20 2.33 10.86
CA GLU A 9 12.99 2.93 9.53
C GLU A 9 11.98 2.15 8.67
N ARG A 10 11.57 0.95 9.12
CA ARG A 10 10.74 0.01 8.35
C ARG A 10 9.32 -0.13 8.87
N GLY A 11 8.91 0.65 9.88
CA GLY A 11 7.63 0.49 10.56
C GLY A 11 6.41 0.46 9.62
N THR A 12 6.40 1.30 8.59
CA THR A 12 5.31 1.32 7.58
C THR A 12 5.24 0.02 6.79
N SER A 13 6.38 -0.48 6.31
CA SER A 13 6.45 -1.72 5.53
C SER A 13 6.08 -2.94 6.39
N GLU A 14 6.53 -2.98 7.64
CA GLU A 14 6.16 -4.04 8.58
C GLU A 14 4.65 -4.04 8.88
N ASN A 15 4.04 -2.85 8.99
CA ASN A 15 2.60 -2.75 9.16
C ASN A 15 1.83 -3.20 7.90
N GLN A 16 2.33 -2.89 6.70
CA GLN A 16 1.76 -3.40 5.44
C GLN A 16 1.82 -4.94 5.38
N HIS A 17 2.94 -5.55 5.78
CA HIS A 17 3.07 -7.01 5.81
C HIS A 17 2.04 -7.69 6.72
N LYS A 18 1.61 -7.05 7.83
CA LYS A 18 0.55 -7.59 8.69
C LYS A 18 -0.77 -7.78 7.94
N PHE A 19 -1.10 -6.90 6.98
CA PHE A 19 -2.31 -7.06 6.17
C PHE A 19 -2.21 -8.26 5.24
N ILE A 20 -1.06 -8.46 4.59
CA ILE A 20 -0.81 -9.62 3.74
C ILE A 20 -0.92 -10.92 4.54
N ARG A 21 -0.39 -10.93 5.78
CA ARG A 21 -0.44 -12.10 6.68
C ARG A 21 -1.84 -12.47 7.17
N ARG A 22 -2.86 -11.62 6.98
CA ARG A 22 -4.27 -12.01 7.20
C ARG A 22 -4.77 -12.99 6.14
N PHE A 23 -4.21 -12.94 4.94
CA PHE A 23 -4.57 -13.82 3.81
C PHE A 23 -3.59 -14.98 3.65
N ILE A 24 -2.34 -14.79 4.04
CA ILE A 24 -1.27 -15.79 3.91
C ILE A 24 -0.70 -16.05 5.31
N PRO A 25 -1.31 -16.98 6.08
CA PRO A 25 -0.84 -17.34 7.41
C PRO A 25 0.64 -17.71 7.42
N LYS A 26 1.28 -17.52 8.57
CA LYS A 26 2.68 -17.94 8.75
C LYS A 26 2.74 -19.48 8.67
N GLY A 27 3.72 -20.01 7.95
CA GLY A 27 3.89 -21.46 7.74
C GLY A 27 3.24 -21.97 6.46
N ASN A 28 2.36 -21.21 5.82
CA ASN A 28 1.84 -21.55 4.50
C ASN A 28 2.88 -21.21 3.44
N SER A 29 3.05 -22.13 2.48
CA SER A 29 3.86 -21.88 1.30
C SER A 29 3.24 -20.77 0.45
N MET A 30 4.10 -19.94 -0.15
CA MET A 30 3.69 -18.94 -1.14
C MET A 30 3.75 -19.50 -2.57
N SER A 31 4.22 -20.74 -2.76
CA SER A 31 4.34 -21.39 -4.07
C SER A 31 3.02 -21.47 -4.82
N ASP A 32 1.92 -21.62 -4.09
CA ASP A 32 0.60 -21.89 -4.68
C ASP A 32 -0.20 -20.60 -4.91
N LEU A 33 0.39 -19.43 -4.59
CA LEU A 33 -0.25 -18.14 -4.82
C LEU A 33 -0.27 -17.82 -6.30
N THR A 34 -1.47 -17.69 -6.84
CA THR A 34 -1.65 -17.25 -8.21
C THR A 34 -1.51 -15.73 -8.31
N GLN A 35 -1.24 -15.23 -9.52
CA GLN A 35 -1.29 -13.79 -9.79
C GLN A 35 -2.65 -13.19 -9.39
N ARG A 36 -3.74 -13.96 -9.54
CA ARG A 36 -5.09 -13.53 -9.17
C ARG A 36 -5.23 -13.33 -7.66
N ASP A 37 -4.61 -14.18 -6.85
CA ASP A 37 -4.59 -14.03 -5.39
C ASP A 37 -3.83 -12.77 -4.98
N CYS A 38 -2.67 -12.52 -5.60
CA CYS A 38 -1.88 -11.32 -5.37
C CYS A 38 -2.69 -10.05 -5.70
N LEU A 39 -3.37 -10.01 -6.86
CA LEU A 39 -4.22 -8.89 -7.26
C LEU A 39 -5.40 -8.68 -6.30
N ARG A 40 -6.03 -9.77 -5.85
CA ARG A 40 -7.12 -9.70 -4.88
C ARG A 40 -6.66 -9.11 -3.55
N ILE A 41 -5.51 -9.54 -3.04
CA ILE A 41 -4.93 -9.01 -1.80
C ILE A 41 -4.57 -7.53 -1.97
N GLN A 42 -3.92 -7.17 -3.08
CA GLN A 42 -3.57 -5.79 -3.41
C GLN A 42 -4.80 -4.89 -3.44
N GLN A 43 -5.87 -5.31 -4.13
CA GLN A 43 -7.09 -4.55 -4.24
C GLN A 43 -7.73 -4.35 -2.86
N TRP A 44 -7.85 -5.42 -2.07
CA TRP A 44 -8.34 -5.32 -0.70
C TRP A 44 -7.51 -4.34 0.15
N MET A 45 -6.18 -4.35 0.04
CA MET A 45 -5.30 -3.44 0.78
C MET A 45 -5.46 -1.96 0.38
N ASN A 46 -5.79 -1.72 -0.90
CA ASN A 46 -6.03 -0.40 -1.46
C ASN A 46 -7.42 0.14 -1.16
N ASP A 47 -8.40 -0.75 -1.01
CA ASP A 47 -9.79 -0.43 -0.68
C ASP A 47 -10.06 -0.41 0.83
N TYR A 48 -9.12 -0.88 1.64
CA TYR A 48 -9.26 -0.91 3.10
C TYR A 48 -9.28 0.51 3.70
N PRO A 49 -10.37 0.94 4.37
CA PRO A 49 -10.44 2.24 5.04
C PRO A 49 -9.42 2.37 6.16
N ARG A 50 -8.62 3.45 6.17
CA ARG A 50 -7.57 3.66 7.19
C ARG A 50 -7.91 4.82 8.10
N LYS A 51 -7.87 4.59 9.42
CA LYS A 51 -8.09 5.63 10.44
C LYS A 51 -7.15 6.83 10.28
N ILE A 52 -5.89 6.59 9.92
CA ILE A 52 -4.89 7.67 9.69
C ILE A 52 -5.27 8.58 8.51
N LEU A 53 -6.09 8.10 7.58
CA LEU A 53 -6.59 8.84 6.42
C LEU A 53 -8.02 9.37 6.67
N GLY A 54 -8.45 9.49 7.94
CA GLY A 54 -9.82 9.88 8.24
C GLY A 54 -10.87 8.88 7.75
N TYR A 55 -10.53 7.58 7.76
CA TYR A 55 -11.34 6.48 7.21
C TYR A 55 -11.52 6.50 5.69
N GLN A 56 -10.73 7.27 4.95
CA GLN A 56 -10.63 7.13 3.50
C GLN A 56 -9.77 5.93 3.12
N THR A 57 -9.95 5.45 1.87
CA THR A 57 -9.14 4.36 1.33
C THR A 57 -7.82 4.91 0.78
N PRO A 58 -6.72 4.14 0.82
CA PRO A 58 -5.48 4.50 0.14
C PRO A 58 -5.68 4.86 -1.34
N HIS A 59 -6.56 4.13 -2.03
CA HIS A 59 -6.87 4.38 -3.44
C HIS A 59 -7.46 5.78 -3.67
N GLU A 60 -8.42 6.19 -2.85
CA GLU A 60 -9.04 7.51 -2.94
C GLU A 60 -8.04 8.64 -2.69
N VAL A 61 -7.25 8.52 -1.62
CA VAL A 61 -6.26 9.55 -1.25
C VAL A 61 -5.17 9.65 -2.32
N PHE A 62 -4.69 8.51 -2.82
CA PHE A 62 -3.71 8.48 -3.91
C PHE A 62 -4.27 9.15 -5.17
N THR A 63 -5.50 8.83 -5.56
CA THR A 63 -6.13 9.41 -6.76
C THR A 63 -6.28 10.93 -6.65
N LYS A 64 -6.63 11.44 -5.46
CA LYS A 64 -6.72 12.89 -5.19
C LYS A 64 -5.33 13.55 -5.29
N ALA A 65 -4.32 12.98 -4.64
CA ALA A 65 -2.95 13.49 -4.67
C ALA A 65 -2.37 13.48 -6.08
N PHE A 66 -2.60 12.41 -6.84
CA PHE A 66 -2.14 12.27 -8.22
C PHE A 66 -2.77 13.31 -9.14
N LYS A 67 -4.08 13.57 -9.00
CA LYS A 67 -4.75 14.64 -9.76
C LYS A 67 -4.19 16.02 -9.42
N LYS A 68 -3.94 16.29 -8.14
CA LYS A 68 -3.34 17.55 -7.67
C LYS A 68 -1.94 17.77 -8.25
N ALA A 69 -1.07 16.77 -8.15
CA ALA A 69 0.30 16.85 -8.69
C ALA A 69 0.31 17.15 -10.21
N ARG A 70 -0.59 16.50 -10.98
CA ARG A 70 -0.72 16.76 -12.42
C ARG A 70 -1.22 18.17 -12.76
N GLN A 71 -2.07 18.76 -11.92
CA GLN A 71 -2.55 20.12 -12.10
C GLN A 71 -1.44 21.15 -11.80
N GLU A 72 -0.58 20.85 -10.83
CA GLU A 72 0.59 21.69 -10.49
C GLU A 72 1.67 21.63 -11.58
N GLU A 73 1.94 20.46 -12.16
CA GLU A 73 2.85 20.31 -13.31
C GLU A 73 2.30 20.99 -14.59
N GLY A 74 0.98 21.02 -14.76
CA GLY A 74 0.31 21.67 -15.90
C GLY A 74 0.36 23.21 -15.91
N LEU A 75 0.88 23.85 -14.86
CA LEU A 75 1.04 25.31 -14.75
C LEU A 75 2.44 25.80 -15.16
N VAL A 76 3.33 24.90 -15.61
CA VAL A 76 4.72 25.22 -16.01
C VAL A 76 4.92 25.09 -17.54
N SER A 77 3.85 25.05 -18.32
CA SER A 77 3.93 25.04 -19.80
C SER A 77 2.90 25.97 -20.48
N ALA A 78 2.73 27.17 -19.91
CA ALA A 78 2.17 28.32 -20.62
C ALA A 78 3.31 29.23 -21.08
#